data_AF-A0A2D2DGT5-F1
#
_entry.id   AF-A0A2D2DGT5-F1
#
_cell.length_a   1.000
_cell.length_b   1.000
_cell.length_c   1.000
_cell.angle_alpha   90.00
_cell.angle_beta   90.00
_cell.angle_gamma   90.00
#
_symmetry.space_group_name_H-M   'P 1'
#
loop_
_entity.id
_entity.type
_entity.pdbx_description
1 polymer ?
#
loop_
_entity_poly.entity_id
_entity_poly.type
_entity_poly.pdbx_seq_one_letter_code
_entity_poly.pdbx_strand_id
1 'polypeptide(L)'
;MQPITRSQHAPDRIGIYRIPHAIAGYVLHVVLRRNGIVFTKRFWEHRCGDHVQALQMAQAWRDRVIAQHPAMTLAQFCSIVRSNNTSGIPGVARREKGYRTKEGIDVRNAYWVACVPRSGGTVSVRHFSIAKLGEDDARRLAIEAREQGLAELESVVFRQQMQPMQVSSRAHMDALEALLNEPAERRALRDQQRAQRDQARTVRRQRAAEAQRVAIAQRDADLLAASNRSGEPYIGRYITKSMTGNWRVSIERGGVKYRKTFSDSVYGTADDALSAAKAWRDRVFLDNPTLPTGEVAARINTVNTSGVAGVFLSRPSGKTKYSSWVARSPKNKGVSTRSKRYSIEKYGNNGAFALAVEARAAFLLELGDEPFLSHRAARQLQKILSSTDGREPSYFEAINDR
;
A
#
# COMPACT_ATOMS: atom_id res chain seq x y z
N MET A 1 -64.69 8.04 -15.86
CA MET A 1 -63.21 8.14 -15.73
C MET A 1 -62.88 9.55 -15.28
N GLN A 2 -62.50 9.74 -14.02
CA GLN A 2 -62.01 11.04 -13.56
C GLN A 2 -60.53 11.19 -13.95
N PRO A 3 -60.08 12.38 -14.41
CA PRO A 3 -58.69 12.58 -14.77
C PRO A 3 -57.82 12.50 -13.51
N ILE A 4 -56.80 11.64 -13.55
CA ILE A 4 -55.75 11.55 -12.53
C ILE A 4 -55.04 12.90 -12.51
N THR A 5 -55.38 13.75 -11.54
CA THR A 5 -54.65 14.98 -11.25
C THR A 5 -53.22 14.57 -10.86
N ARG A 6 -52.23 14.99 -11.67
CA ARG A 6 -50.81 14.86 -11.29
C ARG A 6 -50.66 15.48 -9.90
N SER A 7 -50.38 14.65 -8.90
CA SER A 7 -50.20 15.13 -7.52
C SER A 7 -49.13 16.22 -7.53
N GLN A 8 -49.53 17.47 -7.32
CA GLN A 8 -48.57 18.55 -7.12
C GLN A 8 -47.80 18.20 -5.84
N HIS A 9 -46.49 17.94 -5.97
CA HIS A 9 -45.65 17.72 -4.79
C HIS A 9 -45.71 18.97 -3.91
N ALA A 10 -45.93 18.78 -2.61
CA ALA A 10 -45.89 19.89 -1.66
C ALA A 10 -44.51 20.59 -1.74
N PRO A 11 -44.43 21.94 -1.62
CA PRO A 11 -43.20 22.70 -1.84
C PRO A 11 -42.01 22.25 -0.98
N ASP A 12 -42.29 21.73 0.22
CA ASP A 12 -41.36 21.15 1.18
C ASP A 12 -40.84 19.76 0.78
N ARG A 13 -41.45 19.10 -0.22
CA ARG A 13 -41.08 17.78 -0.76
C ARG A 13 -40.62 17.82 -2.21
N ILE A 14 -40.66 18.98 -2.86
CA ILE A 14 -40.13 19.14 -4.23
C ILE A 14 -38.66 18.71 -4.27
N GLY A 15 -38.33 17.87 -5.26
CA GLY A 15 -36.99 17.36 -5.48
C GLY A 15 -36.57 16.22 -4.56
N ILE A 16 -37.44 15.69 -3.69
CA ILE A 16 -37.18 14.53 -2.83
C ILE A 16 -38.16 13.41 -3.19
N TYR A 17 -37.62 12.29 -3.69
CA TYR A 17 -38.42 11.15 -4.15
C TYR A 17 -38.16 9.93 -3.28
N ARG A 18 -39.20 9.35 -2.70
CA ARG A 18 -39.09 8.08 -1.98
C ARG A 18 -39.27 6.93 -2.97
N ILE A 19 -38.22 6.13 -3.17
CA ILE A 19 -38.16 5.07 -4.18
C ILE A 19 -38.01 3.72 -3.46
N PRO A 20 -38.82 2.70 -3.78
CA PRO A 20 -38.64 1.36 -3.25
C PRO A 20 -37.37 0.71 -3.84
N HIS A 21 -36.63 -0.04 -3.02
CA HIS A 21 -35.43 -0.76 -3.40
C HIS A 21 -35.50 -2.22 -2.94
N ALA A 22 -35.27 -3.15 -3.87
CA ALA A 22 -35.52 -4.57 -3.69
C ALA A 22 -34.89 -5.20 -2.43
N ILE A 23 -33.67 -4.76 -2.06
CA ILE A 23 -32.91 -5.36 -0.94
C ILE A 23 -32.92 -4.47 0.31
N ALA A 24 -33.18 -3.17 0.16
CA ALA A 24 -32.80 -2.18 1.17
C ALA A 24 -34.00 -1.38 1.72
N GLY A 25 -35.22 -1.84 1.44
CA GLY A 25 -36.46 -1.17 1.80
C GLY A 25 -36.72 0.02 0.89
N TYR A 26 -36.58 1.24 1.43
CA TYR A 26 -36.79 2.48 0.68
C TYR A 26 -35.56 3.38 0.70
N VAL A 27 -35.41 4.16 -0.36
CA VAL A 27 -34.38 5.18 -0.50
C VAL A 27 -35.04 6.52 -0.84
N LEU A 28 -34.65 7.57 -0.11
CA LEU A 28 -34.98 8.93 -0.50
C LEU A 28 -33.91 9.45 -1.45
N HIS A 29 -34.32 9.73 -2.68
CA HIS A 29 -33.49 10.27 -3.74
C HIS A 29 -33.77 11.76 -3.89
N VAL A 30 -32.81 12.59 -3.51
CA VAL A 30 -32.88 14.03 -3.72
C VAL A 30 -32.30 14.33 -5.10
N VAL A 31 -33.07 15.01 -5.94
CA VAL A 31 -32.67 15.47 -7.28
C VAL A 31 -33.07 16.93 -7.43
N LEU A 32 -32.08 17.80 -7.59
CA LEU A 32 -32.26 19.23 -7.79
C LEU A 32 -31.49 19.69 -9.01
N ARG A 33 -32.08 20.60 -9.78
CA ARG A 33 -31.38 21.28 -10.88
C ARG A 33 -31.30 22.76 -10.57
N ARG A 34 -30.08 23.31 -10.53
CA ARG A 34 -29.82 24.74 -10.28
C ARG A 34 -28.81 25.24 -11.32
N ASN A 35 -29.18 26.27 -12.08
CA ASN A 35 -28.31 26.96 -13.04
C ASN A 35 -27.55 26.02 -14.01
N GLY A 36 -28.22 24.97 -14.48
CA GLY A 36 -27.63 23.97 -15.37
C GLY A 36 -26.96 22.78 -14.68
N ILE A 37 -26.66 22.88 -13.39
CA ILE A 37 -26.03 21.81 -12.59
C ILE A 37 -27.10 20.92 -11.95
N VAL A 38 -26.89 19.60 -11.99
CA VAL A 38 -27.78 18.61 -11.36
C VAL A 38 -27.12 18.09 -10.08
N PHE A 39 -27.76 18.33 -8.95
CA PHE A 39 -27.37 17.83 -7.64
C PHE A 39 -28.20 16.60 -7.32
N THR A 40 -27.55 15.47 -7.06
CA THR A 40 -28.23 14.22 -6.69
C THR A 40 -27.61 13.61 -5.44
N LYS A 41 -28.46 13.08 -4.54
CA LYS A 41 -28.00 12.32 -3.37
C LYS A 41 -29.06 11.31 -2.93
N ARG A 42 -28.61 10.17 -2.40
CA ARG A 42 -29.46 9.07 -1.94
C ARG A 42 -29.30 8.84 -0.45
N PHE A 43 -30.42 8.81 0.27
CA PHE A 43 -30.52 8.54 1.70
C PHE A 43 -31.28 7.25 1.92
N TRP A 44 -30.63 6.26 2.49
CA TRP A 44 -31.17 4.91 2.64
C TRP A 44 -31.80 4.81 4.02
N GLU A 45 -33.09 4.47 4.12
CA GLU A 45 -33.81 4.47 5.41
C GLU A 45 -33.11 3.58 6.44
N HIS A 46 -32.68 2.37 6.05
CA HIS A 46 -31.98 1.45 6.95
C HIS A 46 -30.60 1.96 7.45
N ARG A 47 -29.94 2.89 6.73
CA ARG A 47 -28.66 3.48 7.17
C ARG A 47 -28.84 4.73 8.01
N CYS A 48 -29.93 5.46 7.76
CA CYS A 48 -30.30 6.66 8.48
C CYS A 48 -31.15 6.34 9.73
N GLY A 49 -31.45 5.07 9.98
CA GLY A 49 -32.28 4.60 11.08
C GLY A 49 -33.72 4.34 10.64
N ASP A 50 -34.46 5.41 10.37
CA ASP A 50 -35.87 5.35 9.99
C ASP A 50 -36.21 6.30 8.81
N HIS A 51 -37.47 6.29 8.39
CA HIS A 51 -37.97 7.17 7.33
C HIS A 51 -37.89 8.66 7.70
N VAL A 52 -38.16 9.01 8.96
CA VAL A 52 -38.26 10.41 9.43
C VAL A 52 -36.87 11.05 9.43
N GLN A 53 -35.89 10.36 9.99
CA GLN A 53 -34.49 10.76 10.01
C GLN A 53 -33.93 10.84 8.58
N ALA A 54 -34.23 9.86 7.73
CA ALA A 54 -33.81 9.90 6.34
C ALA A 54 -34.42 11.09 5.56
N LEU A 55 -35.68 11.44 5.85
CA LEU A 55 -36.33 12.63 5.30
C LEU A 55 -35.72 13.93 5.81
N GLN A 56 -35.46 14.04 7.11
CA GLN A 56 -34.77 15.20 7.70
C GLN A 56 -33.38 15.38 7.07
N MET A 57 -32.61 14.30 6.92
CA MET A 57 -31.31 14.31 6.22
C MET A 57 -31.44 14.76 4.77
N ALA A 58 -32.45 14.26 4.05
CA ALA A 58 -32.71 14.63 2.67
C ALA A 58 -33.09 16.11 2.53
N GLN A 59 -33.98 16.60 3.41
CA GLN A 59 -34.41 18.01 3.45
C GLN A 59 -33.24 18.92 3.81
N ALA A 60 -32.47 18.62 4.84
CA ALA A 60 -31.34 19.43 5.25
C ALA A 60 -30.25 19.51 4.16
N TRP A 61 -29.95 18.39 3.51
CA TRP A 61 -29.01 18.40 2.39
C TRP A 61 -29.53 19.20 1.20
N ARG A 62 -30.82 19.05 0.86
CA ARG A 62 -31.47 19.84 -0.18
C ARG A 62 -31.40 21.33 0.14
N ASP A 63 -31.77 21.70 1.35
CA ASP A 63 -31.83 23.07 1.83
C ASP A 63 -30.46 23.73 1.84
N ARG A 64 -29.41 22.98 2.15
CA ARG A 64 -28.02 23.43 2.03
C ARG A 64 -27.65 23.73 0.58
N VAL A 65 -28.04 22.85 -0.34
CA VAL A 65 -27.82 23.07 -1.78
C VAL A 65 -28.60 24.31 -2.24
N ILE A 66 -29.83 24.52 -1.76
CA ILE A 66 -30.61 25.72 -2.08
C ILE A 66 -29.92 26.99 -1.54
N ALA A 67 -29.40 26.95 -0.32
CA ALA A 67 -28.70 28.08 0.29
C ALA A 67 -27.38 28.41 -0.43
N GLN A 68 -26.64 27.40 -0.90
CA GLN A 68 -25.40 27.57 -1.65
C GLN A 68 -25.63 27.92 -3.13
N HIS A 69 -26.74 27.44 -3.70
CA HIS A 69 -27.09 27.63 -5.11
C HIS A 69 -28.53 28.15 -5.22
N PRO A 70 -28.72 29.48 -5.04
CA PRO A 70 -30.02 30.12 -5.18
C PRO A 70 -30.68 29.84 -6.53
N ALA A 71 -32.01 29.91 -6.55
CA ALA A 71 -32.79 29.78 -7.77
C ALA A 71 -32.41 30.88 -8.78
N MET A 72 -32.43 30.54 -10.07
CA MET A 72 -32.24 31.57 -11.09
C MET A 72 -33.40 32.56 -11.07
N THR A 73 -33.07 33.82 -11.28
CA THR A 73 -34.05 34.89 -11.39
C THR A 73 -34.70 34.85 -12.77
N LEU A 74 -35.89 35.45 -12.90
CA LEU A 74 -36.58 35.57 -14.17
C LEU A 74 -35.77 36.44 -15.14
N ALA A 75 -35.10 37.47 -14.64
CA ALA A 75 -34.13 38.25 -15.41
C ALA A 75 -33.02 37.38 -16.00
N GLN A 76 -32.35 36.57 -15.16
CA GLN A 76 -31.31 35.63 -15.61
C GLN A 76 -31.81 34.64 -16.66
N PHE A 77 -33.01 34.09 -16.48
CA PHE A 77 -33.63 33.20 -17.47
C PHE A 77 -33.91 33.94 -18.79
N CYS A 78 -34.42 35.16 -18.72
CA CYS A 78 -34.71 36.00 -19.86
C CYS A 78 -33.46 36.49 -20.60
N SER A 79 -32.28 36.47 -19.97
CA SER A 79 -30.98 36.79 -20.58
C SER A 79 -30.31 35.60 -21.27
N ILE A 80 -30.92 34.40 -21.30
CA ILE A 80 -30.36 33.25 -22.00
C ILE A 80 -30.51 33.43 -23.53
N VAL A 81 -29.38 33.49 -24.23
CA VAL A 81 -29.32 33.51 -25.70
C VAL A 81 -29.65 32.12 -26.26
N ARG A 82 -30.60 32.08 -27.20
CA ARG A 82 -31.00 30.85 -27.91
C ARG A 82 -30.25 30.76 -29.24
N SER A 83 -30.06 29.55 -29.74
CA SER A 83 -29.36 29.29 -31.01
C SER A 83 -29.98 29.98 -32.22
N ASN A 84 -31.29 30.29 -32.17
CA ASN A 84 -32.00 31.01 -33.22
C ASN A 84 -32.03 32.54 -33.02
N ASN A 85 -31.26 33.07 -32.07
CA ASN A 85 -31.15 34.50 -31.86
C ASN A 85 -30.12 35.10 -32.84
N THR A 86 -30.57 36.08 -33.63
CA THR A 86 -29.75 36.74 -34.65
C THR A 86 -29.21 38.11 -34.23
N SER A 87 -29.71 38.67 -33.12
CA SER A 87 -29.36 40.02 -32.64
C SER A 87 -28.24 40.04 -31.60
N GLY A 88 -27.87 38.87 -31.06
CA GLY A 88 -27.00 38.71 -29.90
C GLY A 88 -27.67 38.98 -28.55
N ILE A 89 -28.87 39.59 -28.54
CA ILE A 89 -29.57 40.03 -27.32
C ILE A 89 -30.94 39.34 -27.24
N PRO A 90 -31.22 38.53 -26.22
CA PRO A 90 -32.48 37.81 -26.11
C PRO A 90 -33.67 38.75 -25.97
N GLY A 91 -34.70 38.56 -26.80
CA GLY A 91 -35.91 39.39 -26.78
C GLY A 91 -35.78 40.70 -27.56
N VAL A 92 -34.62 41.01 -28.15
CA VAL A 92 -34.45 42.13 -29.08
C VAL A 92 -34.24 41.57 -30.48
N ALA A 93 -34.92 42.10 -31.50
CA ALA A 93 -34.74 41.65 -32.88
C ALA A 93 -34.96 42.78 -33.88
N ARG A 94 -34.21 42.76 -34.97
CA ARG A 94 -34.50 43.57 -36.16
C ARG A 94 -35.61 42.88 -36.96
N ARG A 95 -36.65 43.63 -37.35
CA ARG A 95 -37.77 43.14 -38.14
C ARG A 95 -38.00 44.08 -39.32
N GLU A 96 -38.46 43.50 -40.42
CA GLU A 96 -38.89 44.24 -41.60
C GLU A 96 -40.33 43.87 -41.90
N LYS A 97 -41.15 44.89 -42.15
CA LYS A 97 -42.55 44.73 -42.56
C LYS A 97 -42.78 45.45 -43.87
N GLY A 98 -43.06 44.67 -44.91
CA GLY A 98 -43.52 45.17 -46.20
C GLY A 98 -45.04 45.31 -46.22
N TYR A 99 -45.55 46.41 -46.77
CA TYR A 99 -46.95 46.53 -47.14
C TYR A 99 -47.09 47.37 -48.41
N ARG A 100 -48.16 47.12 -49.14
CA ARG A 100 -48.48 47.86 -50.36
C ARG A 100 -49.46 48.98 -50.03
N THR A 101 -49.12 50.20 -50.38
CA THR A 101 -50.03 51.35 -50.19
C THR A 101 -51.19 51.28 -51.19
N LYS A 102 -52.25 52.04 -50.93
CA LYS A 102 -53.39 52.16 -51.87
C LYS A 102 -52.99 52.69 -53.24
N GLU A 103 -51.85 53.38 -53.31
CA GLU A 103 -51.25 53.94 -54.53
C GLU A 103 -50.35 52.93 -55.26
N GLY A 104 -50.31 51.67 -54.81
CA GLY A 104 -49.55 50.59 -55.45
C GLY A 104 -48.06 50.54 -55.10
N ILE A 105 -47.58 51.45 -54.23
CA ILE A 105 -46.18 51.55 -53.81
C ILE A 105 -45.88 50.49 -52.76
N ASP A 106 -44.82 49.71 -52.99
CA ASP A 106 -44.31 48.75 -52.01
C ASP A 106 -43.42 49.49 -50.99
N VAL A 107 -43.93 49.62 -49.75
CA VAL A 107 -43.21 50.24 -48.64
C VAL A 107 -42.63 49.16 -47.75
N ARG A 108 -41.32 49.24 -47.48
CA ARG A 108 -40.63 48.39 -46.51
C ARG A 108 -40.23 49.21 -45.29
N ASN A 109 -40.82 48.90 -44.15
CA ASN A 109 -40.47 49.52 -42.87
C ASN A 109 -39.61 48.57 -42.04
N ALA A 110 -38.37 48.96 -41.80
CA ALA A 110 -37.49 48.29 -40.85
C ALA A 110 -37.64 48.91 -39.45
N TYR A 111 -37.69 48.07 -38.42
CA TYR A 111 -37.72 48.50 -37.03
C TYR A 111 -37.02 47.51 -36.11
N TRP A 112 -36.51 48.02 -35.00
CA TRP A 112 -36.08 47.19 -33.87
C TRP A 112 -37.27 46.94 -32.94
N VAL A 113 -37.43 45.69 -32.51
CA VAL A 113 -38.46 45.30 -31.54
C VAL A 113 -37.82 44.77 -30.27
N ALA A 114 -38.30 45.25 -29.12
CA ALA A 114 -37.93 44.77 -27.80
C ALA A 114 -39.15 44.11 -27.14
N CYS A 115 -39.07 42.82 -26.87
CA CYS A 115 -39.99 42.10 -26.00
C CYS A 115 -39.51 42.30 -24.56
N VAL A 116 -40.31 42.94 -23.72
CA VAL A 116 -39.97 43.32 -22.33
C VAL A 116 -40.83 42.46 -21.39
N PRO A 117 -40.25 41.55 -20.60
CA PRO A 117 -41.02 40.69 -19.72
C PRO A 117 -41.49 41.50 -18.49
N ARG A 118 -42.63 41.12 -17.90
CA ARG A 118 -43.16 41.73 -16.67
C ARG A 118 -43.38 40.68 -15.60
N SER A 119 -43.45 41.12 -14.34
CA SER A 119 -43.52 40.28 -13.15
C SER A 119 -44.75 39.35 -13.13
N GLY A 120 -45.86 39.76 -13.74
CA GLY A 120 -47.08 38.95 -13.90
C GLY A 120 -47.03 37.90 -15.02
N GLY A 121 -45.87 37.66 -15.64
CA GLY A 121 -45.72 36.71 -16.75
C GLY A 121 -46.20 37.21 -18.11
N THR A 122 -46.69 38.46 -18.18
CA THR A 122 -47.02 39.14 -19.43
C THR A 122 -45.76 39.71 -20.09
N VAL A 123 -45.81 39.92 -21.41
CA VAL A 123 -44.71 40.52 -22.18
C VAL A 123 -45.23 41.78 -22.86
N SER A 124 -44.57 42.90 -22.61
CA SER A 124 -44.80 44.17 -23.31
C SER A 124 -43.89 44.23 -24.53
N VAL A 125 -44.43 44.54 -25.70
CA VAL A 125 -43.62 44.66 -26.93
C VAL A 125 -43.47 46.14 -27.28
N ARG A 126 -42.23 46.61 -27.48
CA ARG A 126 -41.92 47.98 -27.91
C ARG A 126 -41.26 47.97 -29.29
N HIS A 127 -41.66 48.90 -30.17
CA HIS A 127 -41.19 49.02 -31.54
C HIS A 127 -40.48 50.35 -31.76
N PHE A 128 -39.31 50.33 -32.39
CA PHE A 128 -38.47 51.49 -32.66
C PHE A 128 -38.16 51.55 -34.16
N SER A 129 -38.70 52.55 -34.85
CA SER A 129 -38.62 52.66 -36.31
C SER A 129 -37.24 53.13 -36.78
N ILE A 130 -36.59 52.35 -37.64
CA ILE A 130 -35.27 52.70 -38.20
C ILE A 130 -35.36 53.96 -39.08
N ALA A 131 -36.46 54.11 -39.84
CA ALA A 131 -36.67 55.29 -40.68
C ALA A 131 -36.76 56.62 -39.91
N LYS A 132 -37.07 56.59 -38.60
CA LYS A 132 -37.22 57.79 -37.76
C LYS A 132 -36.00 58.09 -36.89
N LEU A 133 -35.34 57.04 -36.41
CA LEU A 133 -34.30 57.12 -35.39
C LEU A 133 -32.91 56.80 -35.96
N GLY A 134 -32.82 56.18 -37.14
CA GLY A 134 -31.59 55.54 -37.61
C GLY A 134 -31.42 54.12 -37.05
N GLU A 135 -30.55 53.33 -37.66
CA GLU A 135 -30.34 51.92 -37.31
C GLU A 135 -29.77 51.77 -35.89
N ASP A 136 -28.74 52.54 -35.57
CA ASP A 136 -28.01 52.43 -34.30
C ASP A 136 -28.82 52.94 -33.09
N ASP A 137 -29.50 54.09 -33.21
CA ASP A 137 -30.31 54.63 -32.12
C ASP A 137 -31.58 53.79 -31.89
N ALA A 138 -32.21 53.27 -32.95
CA ALA A 138 -33.35 52.35 -32.81
C ALA A 138 -32.92 51.05 -32.10
N ARG A 139 -31.72 50.53 -32.41
CA ARG A 139 -31.13 49.38 -31.72
C ARG A 139 -30.85 49.70 -30.25
N ARG A 140 -30.21 50.83 -29.97
CA ARG A 140 -29.88 51.26 -28.60
C ARG A 140 -31.13 51.37 -27.72
N LEU A 141 -32.17 52.04 -28.20
CA LEU A 141 -33.43 52.19 -27.46
C LEU A 141 -34.16 50.86 -27.23
N ALA A 142 -34.08 49.92 -28.19
CA ALA A 142 -34.62 48.58 -28.01
C ALA A 142 -33.87 47.78 -26.94
N ILE A 143 -32.55 47.93 -26.87
CA ILE A 143 -31.71 47.30 -25.83
C ILE A 143 -32.03 47.90 -24.46
N GLU A 144 -32.06 49.24 -24.35
CA GLU A 144 -32.36 49.94 -23.10
C GLU A 144 -33.74 49.56 -22.56
N ALA A 145 -34.77 49.54 -23.42
CA ALA A 145 -36.11 49.12 -23.03
C ALA A 145 -36.16 47.66 -22.54
N ARG A 146 -35.31 46.78 -23.08
CA ARG A 146 -35.18 45.40 -22.63
C ARG A 146 -34.48 45.32 -21.27
N GLU A 147 -33.38 46.05 -21.10
CA GLU A 147 -32.62 46.10 -19.85
C GLU A 147 -33.44 46.63 -18.68
N GLN A 148 -34.20 47.71 -18.89
CA GLN A 148 -35.13 48.25 -17.89
C GLN A 148 -36.12 47.19 -17.40
N GLY A 149 -36.74 46.43 -18.31
CA GLY A 149 -37.64 45.36 -17.91
C GLY A 149 -36.96 44.13 -17.31
N LEU A 150 -35.67 43.91 -17.56
CA LEU A 150 -34.93 42.86 -16.85
C LEU A 150 -34.61 43.28 -15.42
N ALA A 151 -34.28 44.56 -15.19
CA ALA A 151 -34.04 45.10 -13.86
C ALA A 151 -35.26 44.96 -12.95
N GLU A 152 -36.47 45.19 -13.47
CA GLU A 152 -37.74 44.95 -12.73
C GLU A 152 -37.93 43.48 -12.29
N LEU A 153 -37.23 42.53 -12.91
CA LEU A 153 -37.38 41.09 -12.68
C LEU A 153 -36.19 40.47 -11.97
N GLU A 154 -35.22 41.27 -11.53
CA GLU A 154 -34.01 40.78 -10.90
C GLU A 154 -34.32 40.06 -9.57
N SER A 155 -35.35 40.49 -8.85
CA SER A 155 -35.79 39.85 -7.59
C SER A 155 -36.81 38.72 -7.79
N VAL A 156 -37.37 38.56 -8.99
CA VAL A 156 -38.44 37.58 -9.26
C VAL A 156 -37.82 36.22 -9.56
N VAL A 157 -38.16 35.20 -8.77
CA VAL A 157 -37.64 33.84 -8.98
C VAL A 157 -38.33 33.16 -10.16
N PHE A 158 -37.56 32.59 -11.09
CA PHE A 158 -38.10 31.85 -12.21
C PHE A 158 -38.87 30.60 -11.75
N ARG A 159 -40.14 30.48 -12.14
CA ARG A 159 -41.05 29.38 -11.76
C ARG A 159 -41.10 29.15 -10.25
N GLN A 160 -41.32 30.21 -9.47
CA GLN A 160 -41.34 30.16 -8.00
C GLN A 160 -42.15 28.99 -7.41
N GLN A 161 -43.33 28.67 -7.97
CA GLN A 161 -44.18 27.56 -7.52
C GLN A 161 -43.54 26.17 -7.66
N MET A 162 -42.55 26.01 -8.54
CA MET A 162 -41.81 24.76 -8.74
C MET A 162 -40.47 24.74 -7.98
N GLN A 163 -40.19 25.75 -7.16
CA GLN A 163 -38.96 25.81 -6.39
C GLN A 163 -39.14 25.15 -5.03
N PRO A 164 -38.19 24.29 -4.61
CA PRO A 164 -38.21 23.75 -3.27
C PRO A 164 -37.98 24.86 -2.24
N MET A 165 -38.69 24.77 -1.12
CA MET A 165 -38.54 25.71 -0.01
C MET A 165 -37.53 25.17 1.00
N GLN A 166 -36.69 26.06 1.54
CA GLN A 166 -35.85 25.72 2.68
C GLN A 166 -36.71 25.59 3.94
N VAL A 167 -36.65 24.41 4.58
CA VAL A 167 -37.41 24.09 5.80
C VAL A 167 -36.46 23.93 7.00
N SER A 168 -35.23 23.51 6.75
CA SER A 168 -34.22 23.19 7.75
C SER A 168 -33.49 24.44 8.25
N SER A 169 -33.26 24.50 9.56
CA SER A 169 -32.41 25.53 10.18
C SER A 169 -30.93 25.30 9.82
N ARG A 170 -30.11 26.35 9.92
CA ARG A 170 -28.67 26.24 9.61
C ARG A 170 -27.95 25.23 10.51
N ALA A 171 -28.20 25.29 11.81
CA ALA A 171 -27.66 24.34 12.77
C ALA A 171 -28.05 22.89 12.43
N HIS A 172 -29.29 22.66 11.97
CA HIS A 172 -29.73 21.33 11.56
C HIS A 172 -29.00 20.83 10.32
N MET A 173 -28.73 21.71 9.35
CA MET A 173 -27.94 21.38 8.15
C MET A 173 -26.50 21.00 8.49
N ASP A 174 -25.86 21.71 9.42
CA ASP A 174 -24.48 21.45 9.83
C ASP A 174 -24.38 20.17 10.69
N ALA A 175 -25.33 19.93 11.60
CA ALA A 175 -25.38 18.71 12.42
C ALA A 175 -25.53 17.44 11.57
N LEU A 176 -26.37 17.48 10.53
CA LEU A 176 -26.60 16.32 9.66
C LEU A 176 -25.42 16.04 8.72
N GLU A 177 -24.67 17.07 8.32
CA GLU A 177 -23.41 16.88 7.59
C GLU A 177 -22.37 16.16 8.44
N ALA A 178 -22.24 16.54 9.73
CA ALA A 178 -21.37 15.84 10.66
C ALA A 178 -21.76 14.36 10.80
N LEU A 179 -23.04 14.06 11.00
CA LEU A 179 -23.54 12.68 11.07
C LEU A 179 -23.23 11.85 9.81
N LEU A 180 -23.30 12.47 8.62
CA LEU A 180 -22.96 11.79 7.36
C LEU A 180 -21.45 11.50 7.24
N ASN A 181 -20.60 12.34 7.83
CA ASN A 181 -19.15 12.23 7.73
C ASN A 181 -18.54 11.33 8.81
N GLU A 182 -19.20 11.16 9.97
CA GLU A 182 -18.74 10.32 11.08
C GLU A 182 -18.22 8.92 10.68
N PRO A 183 -18.92 8.12 9.85
CA PRO A 183 -18.42 6.80 9.48
C PRO A 183 -17.15 6.83 8.61
N ALA A 184 -16.95 7.90 7.83
CA ALA A 184 -15.73 8.11 7.06
C ALA A 184 -14.57 8.50 7.97
N GLU A 185 -14.81 9.42 8.92
CA GLU A 185 -13.82 9.83 9.91
C GLU A 185 -13.39 8.68 10.82
N ARG A 186 -14.34 7.86 11.30
CA ARG A 186 -14.02 6.63 12.07
C ARG A 186 -13.19 5.63 11.28
N ARG A 187 -13.39 5.54 9.95
CA ARG A 187 -12.56 4.69 9.07
C ARG A 187 -11.16 5.27 8.93
N ALA A 188 -11.04 6.55 8.63
CA ALA A 188 -9.77 7.25 8.50
C ALA A 188 -8.92 7.14 9.78
N LEU A 189 -9.53 7.27 10.95
CA LEU A 189 -8.84 7.10 12.23
C LEU A 189 -8.29 5.68 12.41
N ARG A 190 -9.08 4.64 12.08
CA ARG A 190 -8.61 3.25 12.13
C ARG A 190 -7.49 2.99 11.13
N ASP A 191 -7.53 3.61 9.96
CA ASP A 191 -6.48 3.48 8.94
C ASP A 191 -5.18 4.15 9.39
N GLN A 192 -5.27 5.32 10.01
CA GLN A 192 -4.13 6.01 10.62
C GLN A 192 -3.51 5.17 11.74
N GLN A 193 -4.33 4.59 12.63
CA GLN A 193 -3.85 3.70 13.70
C GLN A 193 -3.19 2.44 13.14
N ARG A 194 -3.72 1.86 12.06
CA ARG A 194 -3.11 0.71 11.37
C ARG A 194 -1.75 1.09 10.78
N ALA A 195 -1.67 2.22 10.07
CA ALA A 195 -0.43 2.72 9.49
C ALA A 195 0.65 2.96 10.56
N GLN A 196 0.30 3.58 11.69
CA GLN A 196 1.23 3.78 12.82
C GLN A 196 1.75 2.45 13.39
N ARG A 197 0.87 1.44 13.53
CA ARG A 197 1.28 0.11 14.00
C ARG A 197 2.20 -0.60 13.01
N ASP A 198 1.95 -0.45 11.71
CA ASP A 198 2.79 -1.04 10.67
C ASP A 198 4.16 -0.36 10.60
N GLN A 199 4.22 0.97 10.73
CA GLN A 199 5.48 1.71 10.88
C GLN A 199 6.27 1.26 12.12
N ALA A 200 5.61 1.08 13.27
CA ALA A 200 6.29 0.55 14.46
C ALA A 200 6.82 -0.88 14.24
N ARG A 201 6.10 -1.71 13.48
CA ARG A 201 6.52 -3.07 13.15
C ARG A 201 7.71 -3.09 12.18
N THR A 202 7.75 -2.20 11.19
CA THR A 202 8.89 -2.10 10.26
C THR A 202 10.15 -1.63 10.98
N VAL A 203 10.07 -0.61 11.83
CA VAL A 203 11.21 -0.14 12.64
C VAL A 203 11.75 -1.25 13.53
N ARG A 204 10.88 -2.04 14.19
CA ARG A 204 11.32 -3.20 15.00
C ARG A 204 12.03 -4.26 14.15
N ARG A 205 11.56 -4.53 12.94
CA ARG A 205 12.20 -5.47 12.02
C ARG A 205 13.57 -4.97 11.56
N GLN A 206 13.70 -3.68 11.25
CA GLN A 206 14.97 -3.06 10.87
C GLN A 206 15.99 -3.13 12.01
N ARG A 207 15.61 -2.72 13.22
CA ARG A 207 16.48 -2.84 14.41
C ARG A 207 16.92 -4.27 14.68
N ALA A 208 16.01 -5.24 14.52
CA ALA A 208 16.36 -6.65 14.68
C ALA A 208 17.35 -7.13 13.60
N ALA A 209 17.18 -6.70 12.35
CA ALA A 209 18.10 -7.03 11.26
C ALA A 209 19.49 -6.38 11.46
N GLU A 210 19.53 -5.12 11.92
CA GLU A 210 20.78 -4.44 12.27
C GLU A 210 21.50 -5.13 13.43
N ALA A 211 20.78 -5.47 14.50
CA ALA A 211 21.34 -6.23 15.61
C ALA A 211 21.90 -7.59 15.17
N GLN A 212 21.23 -8.29 14.26
CA GLN A 212 21.74 -9.52 13.66
C GLN A 212 23.03 -9.28 12.85
N ARG A 213 23.09 -8.22 12.04
CA ARG A 213 24.30 -7.86 11.28
C ARG A 213 25.47 -7.55 12.21
N VAL A 214 25.25 -6.77 13.27
CA VAL A 214 26.28 -6.46 14.27
C VAL A 214 26.76 -7.74 14.96
N ALA A 215 25.86 -8.64 15.35
CA ALA A 215 26.23 -9.91 15.97
C ALA A 215 27.04 -10.82 15.03
N ILE A 216 26.70 -10.87 13.74
CA ILE A 216 27.47 -11.61 12.72
C ILE A 216 28.86 -10.99 12.57
N ALA A 217 28.96 -9.66 12.45
CA ALA A 217 30.24 -8.96 12.32
C ALA A 217 31.14 -9.17 13.55
N GLN A 218 30.58 -9.12 14.76
CA GLN A 218 31.31 -9.44 16.00
C GLN A 218 31.82 -10.88 15.99
N ARG A 219 30.97 -11.85 15.63
CA ARG A 219 31.38 -13.26 15.52
C ARG A 219 32.50 -13.46 14.51
N ASP A 220 32.46 -12.74 13.40
CA ASP A 220 33.49 -12.79 12.38
C ASP A 220 34.81 -12.17 12.84
N ALA A 221 34.76 -11.06 13.58
CA ALA A 221 35.93 -10.46 14.20
C ALA A 221 36.53 -11.40 15.27
N ASP A 222 35.70 -12.02 16.10
CA ASP A 222 36.13 -13.04 17.08
C ASP A 222 36.76 -14.26 16.41
N LEU A 223 36.29 -14.65 15.22
CA LEU A 223 36.88 -15.74 14.46
C LEU A 223 38.24 -15.36 13.86
N LEU A 224 38.45 -14.10 13.48
CA LEU A 224 39.71 -13.60 12.92
C LEU A 224 40.77 -13.27 13.98
N ALA A 225 40.36 -12.97 15.22
CA ALA A 225 41.30 -12.73 16.31
C ALA A 225 42.23 -13.94 16.56
N ALA A 226 43.44 -13.68 17.02
CA ALA A 226 44.47 -14.70 17.27
C ALA A 226 43.91 -15.89 18.09
N SER A 227 44.08 -17.11 17.59
CA SER A 227 43.66 -18.33 18.29
C SER A 227 44.70 -18.85 19.30
N ASN A 228 45.94 -18.38 19.20
CA ASN A 228 47.06 -18.72 20.07
C ASN A 228 48.07 -17.55 20.13
N ARG A 229 49.13 -17.69 20.94
CA ARG A 229 50.15 -16.63 21.16
C ARG A 229 50.92 -16.24 19.90
N SER A 230 51.00 -17.14 18.93
CA SER A 230 51.65 -16.94 17.63
C SER A 230 50.77 -16.22 16.62
N GLY A 231 49.47 -16.04 16.89
CA GLY A 231 48.52 -15.46 15.94
C GLY A 231 48.06 -16.40 14.83
N GLU A 232 48.70 -17.56 14.68
CA GLU A 232 48.58 -18.46 13.55
C GLU A 232 47.89 -19.78 13.93
N PRO A 233 46.73 -20.12 13.34
CA PRO A 233 46.01 -21.36 13.65
C PRO A 233 46.91 -22.59 13.56
N TYR A 234 46.90 -23.45 14.60
CA TYR A 234 47.67 -24.69 14.71
C TYR A 234 49.21 -24.57 14.71
N ILE A 235 49.76 -23.37 14.59
CA ILE A 235 51.20 -23.14 14.60
C ILE A 235 51.57 -22.48 15.93
N GLY A 236 52.54 -23.01 16.67
CA GLY A 236 53.08 -22.42 17.89
C GLY A 236 54.58 -22.16 17.77
N ARG A 237 55.08 -21.08 18.39
CA ARG A 237 56.53 -20.80 18.49
C ARG A 237 57.06 -21.21 19.85
N TYR A 238 58.23 -21.83 19.89
CA TYR A 238 58.97 -22.08 21.13
C TYR A 238 60.49 -21.99 20.87
N ILE A 239 61.25 -21.73 21.94
CA ILE A 239 62.70 -21.62 21.88
C ILE A 239 63.27 -22.82 22.65
N THR A 240 64.27 -23.49 22.07
CA THR A 240 64.97 -24.61 22.73
C THR A 240 66.06 -24.11 23.68
N LYS A 241 66.61 -25.01 24.51
CA LYS A 241 67.75 -24.69 25.39
C LYS A 241 68.99 -24.18 24.62
N SER A 242 69.11 -24.54 23.34
CA SER A 242 70.14 -24.06 22.41
C SER A 242 69.89 -22.65 21.85
N MET A 243 68.93 -21.90 22.40
CA MET A 243 68.47 -20.59 21.92
C MET A 243 67.98 -20.58 20.47
N THR A 244 67.65 -21.74 19.90
CA THR A 244 67.12 -21.86 18.54
C THR A 244 65.60 -21.72 18.56
N GLY A 245 65.07 -20.80 17.76
CA GLY A 245 63.63 -20.66 17.55
C GLY A 245 63.07 -21.79 16.69
N ASN A 246 61.89 -22.27 17.05
CA ASN A 246 61.20 -23.35 16.34
C ASN A 246 59.70 -23.04 16.21
N TRP A 247 59.17 -23.26 15.02
CA TRP A 247 57.74 -23.29 14.75
C TRP A 247 57.24 -24.73 14.73
N ARG A 248 56.18 -25.03 15.48
CA ARG A 248 55.54 -26.34 15.51
C ARG A 248 54.12 -26.25 15.01
N VAL A 249 53.80 -27.06 14.01
CA VAL A 249 52.45 -27.28 13.54
C VAL A 249 51.90 -28.53 14.23
N SER A 250 50.70 -28.45 14.81
CA SER A 250 50.03 -29.60 15.43
C SER A 250 48.54 -29.60 15.09
N ILE A 251 48.12 -30.52 14.23
CA ILE A 251 46.73 -30.70 13.78
C ILE A 251 46.25 -32.08 14.25
N GLU A 252 45.02 -32.16 14.76
CA GLU A 252 44.35 -33.43 15.08
C GLU A 252 43.04 -33.53 14.30
N ARG A 253 42.88 -34.60 13.51
CA ARG A 253 41.71 -34.82 12.66
C ARG A 253 41.41 -36.31 12.57
N GLY A 254 40.13 -36.68 12.72
CA GLY A 254 39.70 -38.08 12.66
C GLY A 254 40.37 -39.00 13.70
N GLY A 255 40.88 -38.44 14.81
CA GLY A 255 41.67 -39.18 15.81
C GLY A 255 43.16 -39.35 15.45
N VAL A 256 43.60 -38.91 14.27
CA VAL A 256 45.00 -38.93 13.82
C VAL A 256 45.66 -37.58 14.12
N LYS A 257 46.92 -37.64 14.58
CA LYS A 257 47.71 -36.46 14.98
C LYS A 257 48.83 -36.21 13.97
N TYR A 258 48.79 -35.04 13.32
CA TYR A 258 49.79 -34.58 12.36
C TYR A 258 50.65 -33.49 13.03
N ARG A 259 51.95 -33.76 13.21
CA ARG A 259 52.88 -32.84 13.85
C ARG A 259 54.18 -32.71 13.07
N LYS A 260 54.66 -31.48 12.88
CA LYS A 260 55.96 -31.19 12.28
C LYS A 260 56.56 -29.92 12.90
N THR A 261 57.89 -29.89 13.01
CA THR A 261 58.64 -28.76 13.55
C THR A 261 59.55 -28.19 12.44
N PHE A 262 59.63 -26.86 12.38
CA PHE A 262 60.43 -26.08 11.44
C PHE A 262 61.35 -25.18 12.26
N SER A 263 62.66 -25.38 12.18
CA SER A 263 63.64 -24.62 12.97
C SER A 263 64.19 -23.43 12.18
N ASP A 264 64.44 -22.33 12.89
CA ASP A 264 65.02 -21.12 12.31
C ASP A 264 66.41 -21.42 11.71
N SER A 265 67.15 -22.38 12.28
CA SER A 265 68.47 -22.81 11.79
C SER A 265 68.47 -23.52 10.44
N VAL A 266 67.36 -24.19 10.08
CA VAL A 266 67.25 -24.97 8.83
C VAL A 266 66.72 -24.09 7.70
N TYR A 267 65.77 -23.21 8.03
CA TYR A 267 65.11 -22.33 7.05
C TYR A 267 65.75 -20.93 6.99
N GLY A 268 66.80 -20.67 7.77
CA GLY A 268 67.56 -19.43 7.77
C GLY A 268 66.96 -18.35 8.67
N THR A 269 65.70 -17.97 8.43
CA THR A 269 65.01 -16.94 9.23
C THR A 269 63.74 -17.47 9.88
N ALA A 270 63.27 -16.73 10.90
CA ALA A 270 62.02 -17.03 11.58
C ALA A 270 60.80 -16.92 10.65
N ASP A 271 60.83 -15.99 9.68
CA ASP A 271 59.73 -15.75 8.75
C ASP A 271 59.70 -16.81 7.65
N ASP A 272 60.86 -17.27 7.16
CA ASP A 272 60.95 -18.38 6.20
C ASP A 272 60.51 -19.70 6.85
N ALA A 273 60.91 -19.94 8.11
CA ALA A 273 60.44 -21.09 8.87
C ALA A 273 58.92 -21.06 9.11
N LEU A 274 58.36 -19.88 9.41
CA LEU A 274 56.91 -19.70 9.56
C LEU A 274 56.17 -19.93 8.24
N SER A 275 56.74 -19.44 7.15
CA SER A 275 56.23 -19.61 5.79
C SER A 275 56.13 -21.08 5.40
N ALA A 276 57.21 -21.85 5.60
CA ALA A 276 57.21 -23.29 5.37
C ALA A 276 56.22 -24.02 6.28
N ALA A 277 56.07 -23.59 7.54
CA ALA A 277 55.09 -24.13 8.47
C ALA A 277 53.64 -23.88 8.02
N LYS A 278 53.33 -22.70 7.47
CA LYS A 278 52.02 -22.36 6.89
C LYS A 278 51.70 -23.24 5.68
N ALA A 279 52.61 -23.33 4.71
CA ALA A 279 52.42 -24.15 3.52
C ALA A 279 52.16 -25.63 3.88
N TRP A 280 52.92 -26.18 4.84
CA TRP A 280 52.68 -27.56 5.31
C TRP A 280 51.37 -27.71 6.07
N ARG A 281 51.01 -26.75 6.95
CA ARG A 281 49.73 -26.73 7.67
C ARG A 281 48.56 -26.75 6.71
N ASP A 282 48.59 -25.87 5.70
CA ASP A 282 47.50 -25.66 4.75
C ASP A 282 47.30 -26.91 3.89
N ARG A 283 48.39 -27.50 3.40
CA ARG A 283 48.36 -28.80 2.71
C ARG A 283 47.77 -29.91 3.57
N VAL A 284 48.25 -30.10 4.80
CA VAL A 284 47.71 -31.12 5.72
C VAL A 284 46.23 -30.89 6.01
N PHE A 285 45.80 -29.63 6.11
CA PHE A 285 44.41 -29.27 6.37
C PHE A 285 43.50 -29.51 5.16
N LEU A 286 43.99 -29.34 3.94
CA LEU A 286 43.25 -29.63 2.70
C LEU A 286 43.21 -31.13 2.40
N ASP A 287 44.35 -31.83 2.53
CA ASP A 287 44.48 -33.26 2.19
C ASP A 287 43.68 -34.16 3.15
N ASN A 288 43.31 -33.67 4.34
CA ASN A 288 42.66 -34.47 5.38
C ASN A 288 41.34 -33.84 5.85
N PRO A 289 40.32 -33.62 5.00
CA PRO A 289 39.09 -32.91 5.37
C PRO A 289 38.34 -33.61 6.51
N THR A 290 37.61 -32.84 7.33
CA THR A 290 36.72 -33.44 8.33
C THR A 290 35.43 -33.89 7.68
N LEU A 291 34.75 -34.86 8.32
CA LEU A 291 33.46 -35.35 7.82
C LEU A 291 32.43 -34.21 7.71
N PRO A 292 31.54 -34.27 6.71
CA PRO A 292 30.52 -33.26 6.52
C PRO A 292 29.57 -33.21 7.72
N THR A 293 29.07 -32.01 8.01
CA THR A 293 28.21 -31.75 9.18
C THR A 293 26.93 -32.59 9.16
N GLY A 294 26.38 -32.87 7.97
CA GLY A 294 25.24 -33.75 7.78
C GLY A 294 25.50 -35.18 8.27
N GLU A 295 26.64 -35.78 7.91
CA GLU A 295 27.01 -37.12 8.34
C GLU A 295 27.26 -37.18 9.85
N VAL A 296 27.95 -36.19 10.42
CA VAL A 296 28.15 -36.12 11.88
C VAL A 296 26.81 -36.02 12.60
N ALA A 297 25.85 -35.26 12.07
CA ALA A 297 24.51 -35.12 12.61
C ALA A 297 23.60 -36.35 12.39
N ALA A 298 23.94 -37.22 11.42
CA ALA A 298 23.25 -38.47 11.15
C ALA A 298 23.68 -39.60 12.10
N ARG A 299 24.82 -39.46 12.79
CA ARG A 299 25.31 -40.45 13.76
C ARG A 299 24.28 -40.72 14.85
N ILE A 300 23.96 -41.99 14.99
CA ILE A 300 23.02 -42.50 15.99
C ILE A 300 23.74 -42.56 17.33
N ASN A 301 23.12 -42.01 18.38
CA ASN A 301 23.60 -42.14 19.76
C ASN A 301 23.13 -43.50 20.33
N THR A 302 23.87 -44.08 21.28
CA THR A 302 23.54 -45.34 21.97
C THR A 302 22.16 -45.33 22.64
N VAL A 303 21.66 -44.15 23.02
CA VAL A 303 20.32 -43.97 23.65
C VAL A 303 19.20 -43.78 22.61
N ASN A 304 19.49 -43.88 21.31
CA ASN A 304 18.48 -43.70 20.27
C ASN A 304 17.58 -44.95 20.15
N THR A 305 16.27 -44.74 20.26
CA THR A 305 15.25 -45.79 20.22
C THR A 305 14.47 -45.83 18.90
N SER A 306 14.61 -44.84 18.02
CA SER A 306 13.87 -44.71 16.76
C SER A 306 14.65 -45.24 15.55
N GLY A 307 15.93 -45.55 15.70
CA GLY A 307 16.82 -45.97 14.62
C GLY A 307 17.27 -44.83 13.69
N VAL A 308 16.78 -43.60 13.89
CA VAL A 308 17.13 -42.43 13.06
C VAL A 308 17.50 -41.24 13.96
N ALA A 309 18.70 -40.70 13.77
CA ALA A 309 19.19 -39.58 14.57
C ALA A 309 18.29 -38.33 14.42
N GLY A 310 17.80 -37.78 15.54
CA GLY A 310 16.97 -36.57 15.55
C GLY A 310 15.48 -36.77 15.25
N VAL A 311 15.04 -38.02 15.05
CA VAL A 311 13.63 -38.41 14.97
C VAL A 311 13.23 -39.10 16.27
N PHE A 312 12.13 -38.69 16.90
CA PHE A 312 11.66 -39.35 18.12
C PHE A 312 10.14 -39.28 18.25
N LEU A 313 9.58 -40.23 18.99
CA LEU A 313 8.16 -40.27 19.33
C LEU A 313 7.88 -39.28 20.46
N SER A 314 7.09 -38.24 20.19
CA SER A 314 6.56 -37.34 21.20
C SER A 314 5.24 -37.88 21.73
N ARG A 315 5.23 -38.25 23.01
CA ARG A 315 4.01 -38.66 23.72
C ARG A 315 3.10 -37.46 23.99
N PRO A 316 1.78 -37.68 24.11
CA PRO A 316 0.86 -36.64 24.54
C PRO A 316 1.28 -36.06 25.89
N SER A 317 1.22 -34.74 25.97
CA SER A 317 1.50 -33.89 27.14
C SER A 317 0.33 -32.90 27.17
N GLY A 318 -0.07 -32.31 28.31
CA GLY A 318 -1.36 -31.58 28.45
C GLY A 318 -1.78 -30.54 27.38
N LYS A 319 -0.91 -30.16 26.43
CA LYS A 319 -1.21 -29.34 25.23
C LYS A 319 -1.40 -30.14 23.91
N THR A 320 -1.15 -31.44 23.89
CA THR A 320 -1.20 -32.32 22.72
C THR A 320 -1.94 -33.62 23.07
N LYS A 321 -3.09 -33.85 22.42
CA LYS A 321 -4.00 -34.97 22.70
C LYS A 321 -3.48 -36.32 22.17
N TYR A 322 -2.62 -36.32 21.15
CA TYR A 322 -2.17 -37.53 20.46
C TYR A 322 -0.65 -37.61 20.36
N SER A 323 -0.13 -38.84 20.30
CA SER A 323 1.28 -39.10 20.01
C SER A 323 1.64 -38.64 18.60
N SER A 324 2.83 -38.06 18.44
CA SER A 324 3.32 -37.55 17.16
C SER A 324 4.78 -37.91 16.95
N TRP A 325 5.16 -38.26 15.73
CA TRP A 325 6.55 -38.39 15.34
C TRP A 325 7.13 -36.99 15.05
N VAL A 326 8.29 -36.69 15.63
CA VAL A 326 8.92 -35.37 15.54
C VAL A 326 10.30 -35.49 14.91
N ALA A 327 10.51 -34.74 13.84
CA ALA A 327 11.81 -34.53 13.22
C ALA A 327 12.38 -33.20 13.71
N ARG A 328 13.55 -33.24 14.34
CA ARG A 328 14.25 -32.05 14.82
C ARG A 328 15.40 -31.71 13.86
N SER A 329 15.67 -30.44 13.59
CA SER A 329 16.86 -30.04 12.84
C SER A 329 18.13 -30.23 13.69
N PRO A 330 19.30 -30.46 13.09
CA PRO A 330 20.57 -30.47 13.82
C PRO A 330 20.78 -29.17 14.63
N LYS A 331 21.42 -29.28 15.80
CA LYS A 331 21.71 -28.12 16.65
C LYS A 331 22.95 -27.41 16.12
N ASN A 332 22.77 -26.27 15.46
CA ASN A 332 23.87 -25.40 15.06
C ASN A 332 24.00 -24.23 16.05
N LYS A 333 25.23 -23.92 16.46
CA LYS A 333 25.49 -22.88 17.47
C LYS A 333 25.06 -21.49 16.94
N GLY A 334 23.97 -20.96 17.51
CA GLY A 334 23.39 -19.66 17.16
C GLY A 334 22.15 -19.73 16.27
N VAL A 335 21.73 -20.92 15.83
CA VAL A 335 20.51 -21.12 15.03
C VAL A 335 19.47 -21.84 15.88
N SER A 336 18.27 -21.27 15.96
CA SER A 336 17.14 -21.90 16.65
C SER A 336 16.81 -23.24 16.02
N THR A 337 16.65 -24.26 16.87
CA THR A 337 16.28 -25.60 16.42
C THR A 337 14.88 -25.60 15.82
N ARG A 338 14.76 -26.00 14.55
CA ARG A 338 13.47 -26.20 13.88
C ARG A 338 12.96 -27.61 14.15
N SER A 339 11.65 -27.78 14.21
CA SER A 339 11.05 -29.12 14.34
C SER A 339 9.78 -29.24 13.51
N LYS A 340 9.63 -30.34 12.79
CA LYS A 340 8.38 -30.74 12.12
C LYS A 340 7.74 -31.88 12.91
N ARG A 341 6.41 -31.84 13.09
CA ARG A 341 5.65 -32.84 13.86
C ARG A 341 4.57 -33.46 12.98
N TYR A 342 4.43 -34.78 13.07
CA TYR A 342 3.49 -35.57 12.29
C TYR A 342 2.63 -36.42 13.23
N SER A 343 1.32 -36.17 13.23
CA SER A 343 0.37 -36.86 14.12
C SER A 343 0.14 -38.30 13.69
N ILE A 344 0.19 -39.23 14.65
CA ILE A 344 -0.11 -40.65 14.42
C ILE A 344 -1.59 -40.86 14.09
N GLU A 345 -2.49 -40.06 14.66
CA GLU A 345 -3.93 -40.14 14.37
C GLU A 345 -4.22 -39.86 12.88
N LYS A 346 -3.48 -38.92 12.28
CA LYS A 346 -3.71 -38.50 10.89
C LYS A 346 -3.06 -39.42 9.86
N TYR A 347 -1.85 -39.90 10.12
CA TYR A 347 -1.04 -40.62 9.12
C TYR A 347 -0.75 -42.08 9.49
N GLY A 348 -1.31 -42.56 10.60
CA GLY A 348 -0.91 -43.84 11.20
C GLY A 348 0.51 -43.81 11.76
N ASN A 349 0.89 -44.84 12.52
CA ASN A 349 2.22 -44.87 13.16
C ASN A 349 3.35 -44.91 12.12
N ASN A 350 3.26 -45.82 11.16
CA ASN A 350 4.31 -46.02 10.15
C ASN A 350 4.38 -44.84 9.16
N GLY A 351 3.24 -44.30 8.75
CA GLY A 351 3.20 -43.13 7.85
C GLY A 351 3.72 -41.86 8.52
N ALA A 352 3.36 -41.60 9.77
CA ALA A 352 3.92 -40.47 10.53
C ALA A 352 5.42 -40.60 10.77
N PHE A 353 5.92 -41.82 11.01
CA PHE A 353 7.35 -42.09 11.14
C PHE A 353 8.10 -41.82 9.82
N ALA A 354 7.61 -42.36 8.70
CA ALA A 354 8.22 -42.16 7.38
C ALA A 354 8.35 -40.66 7.03
N LEU A 355 7.29 -39.88 7.24
CA LEU A 355 7.30 -38.43 7.03
C LEU A 355 8.29 -37.69 7.94
N ALA A 356 8.47 -38.15 9.18
CA ALA A 356 9.46 -37.57 10.09
C ALA A 356 10.90 -37.92 9.65
N VAL A 357 11.13 -39.12 9.12
CA VAL A 357 12.43 -39.52 8.56
C VAL A 357 12.77 -38.69 7.33
N GLU A 358 11.82 -38.53 6.40
CA GLU A 358 11.98 -37.69 5.21
C GLU A 358 12.26 -36.22 5.60
N ALA A 359 11.50 -35.68 6.55
CA ALA A 359 11.73 -34.34 7.07
C ALA A 359 13.11 -34.17 7.70
N ARG A 360 13.62 -35.21 8.36
CA ARG A 360 14.98 -35.22 8.91
C ARG A 360 16.02 -35.29 7.80
N ALA A 361 15.82 -36.12 6.78
CA ALA A 361 16.71 -36.19 5.62
C ALA A 361 16.80 -34.82 4.91
N ALA A 362 15.67 -34.13 4.73
CA ALA A 362 15.65 -32.78 4.20
C ALA A 362 16.46 -31.80 5.07
N PHE A 363 16.35 -31.86 6.40
CA PHE A 363 17.16 -31.03 7.29
C PHE A 363 18.66 -31.34 7.22
N LEU A 364 19.05 -32.59 6.93
CA LEU A 364 20.45 -32.96 6.75
C LEU A 364 20.98 -32.47 5.41
N LEU A 365 20.18 -32.57 4.35
CA LEU A 365 20.53 -32.06 3.01
C LEU A 365 20.69 -30.53 3.02
N GLU A 366 19.86 -29.81 3.78
CA GLU A 366 20.00 -28.36 3.99
C GLU A 366 21.35 -27.95 4.64
N LEU A 367 22.07 -28.87 5.31
CA LEU A 367 23.39 -28.56 5.87
C LEU A 367 24.51 -28.59 4.83
N GLY A 368 24.27 -29.21 3.66
CA GLY A 368 25.28 -29.40 2.62
C GLY A 368 26.51 -30.19 3.07
N ASP A 369 27.57 -30.11 2.26
CA ASP A 369 28.85 -30.81 2.47
C ASP A 369 29.83 -30.00 3.32
N GLU A 370 29.31 -29.07 4.14
CA GLU A 370 30.13 -28.21 4.99
C GLU A 370 30.92 -29.04 6.02
N PRO A 371 32.26 -28.90 6.08
CA PRO A 371 33.09 -29.70 6.97
C PRO A 371 32.72 -29.41 8.43
N PHE A 372 32.56 -30.46 9.23
CA PHE A 372 32.28 -30.30 10.65
C PHE A 372 33.54 -29.84 11.39
N LEU A 373 33.58 -28.57 11.80
CA LEU A 373 34.72 -27.93 12.46
C LEU A 373 34.37 -27.50 13.90
N SER A 374 34.71 -28.33 14.88
CA SER A 374 34.43 -28.05 16.30
C SER A 374 35.36 -26.96 16.88
N HIS A 375 36.66 -27.04 16.60
CA HIS A 375 37.68 -26.16 17.17
C HIS A 375 37.72 -24.78 16.48
N ARG A 376 37.96 -23.70 17.26
CA ARG A 376 38.01 -22.31 16.74
C ARG A 376 39.11 -22.12 15.71
N ALA A 377 40.31 -22.64 15.96
CA ALA A 377 41.44 -22.55 15.02
C ALA A 377 41.14 -23.22 13.68
N ALA A 378 40.31 -24.27 13.66
CA ALA A 378 39.88 -24.93 12.43
C ALA A 378 38.98 -24.02 11.59
N ARG A 379 37.99 -23.40 12.23
CA ARG A 379 37.07 -22.45 11.58
C ARG A 379 37.79 -21.20 11.08
N GLN A 380 38.76 -20.70 11.85
CA GLN A 380 39.62 -19.59 11.44
C GLN A 380 40.45 -19.96 10.20
N LEU A 381 41.09 -21.12 10.19
CA LEU A 381 41.90 -21.55 9.05
C LEU A 381 41.06 -21.79 7.79
N GLN A 382 39.90 -22.45 7.91
CA GLN A 382 38.97 -22.61 6.79
C GLN A 382 38.58 -21.26 6.17
N LYS A 383 38.30 -20.25 7.02
CA LYS A 383 37.94 -18.90 6.57
C LYS A 383 39.10 -18.18 5.88
N ILE A 384 40.32 -18.35 6.37
CA ILE A 384 41.53 -17.81 5.75
C ILE A 384 41.71 -18.44 4.37
N LEU A 385 41.67 -19.78 4.28
CA LEU A 385 41.84 -20.52 3.02
C LEU A 385 40.76 -20.17 1.99
N SER A 386 39.49 -20.09 2.40
CA SER A 386 38.40 -19.67 1.51
C SER A 386 38.50 -18.22 1.04
N SER A 387 39.15 -17.35 1.84
CA SER A 387 39.41 -15.96 1.43
C SER A 387 40.58 -15.85 0.47
N THR A 388 41.51 -16.82 0.49
CA THR A 388 42.70 -16.87 -0.36
C THR A 388 42.48 -17.61 -1.68
N ASP A 389 41.47 -18.46 -1.82
CA ASP A 389 41.15 -19.21 -3.06
C ASP A 389 40.88 -18.32 -4.31
N GLY A 390 40.86 -16.98 -4.18
CA GLY A 390 40.85 -16.03 -5.31
C GLY A 390 42.21 -15.42 -5.69
N ARG A 391 43.29 -15.78 -5.00
CA ARG A 391 44.69 -15.41 -5.30
C ARG A 391 45.53 -16.65 -5.06
N GLU A 392 46.03 -17.27 -6.14
CA GLU A 392 46.97 -18.39 -5.98
C GLU A 392 48.08 -18.01 -4.98
N PRO A 393 48.28 -18.77 -3.90
CA PRO A 393 49.35 -18.51 -2.97
C PRO A 393 50.69 -18.76 -3.68
N SER A 394 51.36 -17.67 -4.05
CA SER A 394 52.75 -17.63 -4.52
C SER A 394 53.70 -18.13 -3.43
N TYR A 395 53.74 -19.44 -3.22
CA TYR A 395 54.61 -20.09 -2.24
C TYR A 395 55.40 -21.26 -2.82
N PHE A 396 55.34 -21.48 -4.13
CA PHE A 396 55.69 -22.76 -4.74
C PHE A 396 57.02 -22.83 -5.51
N GLU A 397 58.01 -21.99 -5.21
CA GLU A 397 59.31 -22.07 -5.91
C GLU A 397 60.54 -22.44 -5.06
N ALA A 398 60.43 -22.70 -3.75
CA ALA A 398 61.66 -22.78 -2.92
C ALA A 398 61.89 -24.03 -2.05
N ILE A 399 61.15 -25.14 -2.19
CA ILE A 399 61.37 -26.32 -1.32
C ILE A 399 61.27 -27.66 -2.08
N ASN A 400 62.01 -27.80 -3.17
CA ASN A 400 62.43 -29.10 -3.71
C ASN A 400 63.80 -28.90 -4.39
N ASP A 401 64.82 -28.65 -3.57
CA ASP A 401 66.23 -28.99 -3.83
C ASP A 401 67.07 -28.49 -2.64
N ARG A 402 67.14 -29.30 -1.58
CA ARG A 402 68.23 -29.35 -0.59
C ARG A 402 68.04 -30.51 0.39
#